data_AF-A0A3C0EFT4-F1
#
_entry.id   AF-A0A3C0EFT4-F1
#
_cell.length_a   1.000
_cell.length_b   1.000
_cell.length_c   1.000
_cell.angle_alpha   90.00
_cell.angle_beta   90.00
_cell.angle_gamma   90.00
#
_symmetry.space_group_name_H-M   'P 1'
#
loop_
_entity.id
_entity.type
_entity.pdbx_description
1 polymer ?
#
loop_
_entity_poly.entity_id
_entity_poly.type
_entity_poly.pdbx_seq_one_letter_code
_entity_poly.pdbx_strand_id
1 'polypeptide(L)'
;MNARRTSTHCKAFTLIELLVVVSIISLLISILLPALGSARKAARNAQCQSNLHGMMVAFNIYAADEKEWIMPVIMTDPADADANATWARQSAWWLLRIHKYLPNTGSIQQRTKGTILRCPTVSLNGLNMDITYGLNRHAGWGPTGQWGYDSPVRFSQVTKPSDKLLIADGNRYTSGEYSAHFLRCYASWMDNTTYGKWLVSLRHNGDAANYSFVDGHVTASKELSGDGLNTADLDALKARHWVLID
;
A
#
# COMPACT_ATOMS: atom_id res chain seq x y z
N MET A 1 25.90 -43.12 -67.93
CA MET A 1 26.02 -42.02 -66.94
C MET A 1 25.31 -42.47 -65.66
N ASN A 2 26.04 -42.82 -64.61
CA ASN A 2 25.47 -43.33 -63.35
C ASN A 2 25.31 -42.20 -62.33
N ALA A 3 24.06 -41.87 -61.97
CA ALA A 3 23.75 -40.91 -60.93
C ALA A 3 23.97 -41.54 -59.54
N ARG A 4 25.00 -41.07 -58.81
CA ARG A 4 25.19 -41.41 -57.39
C ARG A 4 24.10 -40.73 -56.57
N ARG A 5 23.13 -41.49 -56.05
CA ARG A 5 22.21 -41.03 -55.00
C ARG A 5 22.98 -40.93 -53.68
N THR A 6 23.24 -39.72 -53.20
CA THR A 6 23.70 -39.48 -51.83
C THR A 6 22.52 -39.71 -50.88
N SER A 7 22.52 -40.81 -50.12
CA SER A 7 21.50 -41.01 -49.09
C SER A 7 21.77 -40.06 -47.93
N THR A 8 20.97 -39.00 -47.83
CA THR A 8 20.93 -38.18 -46.63
C THR A 8 20.31 -39.02 -45.52
N HIS A 9 21.11 -39.46 -44.55
CA HIS A 9 20.64 -40.13 -43.36
C HIS A 9 19.71 -39.18 -42.59
N CYS A 10 18.41 -39.36 -42.74
CA CYS A 10 17.43 -38.73 -41.86
C CYS A 10 17.49 -39.47 -40.52
N LYS A 11 17.99 -38.80 -39.47
CA LYS A 11 17.97 -39.37 -38.11
C LYS A 11 16.52 -39.43 -37.64
N ALA A 12 15.96 -40.63 -37.55
CA ALA A 12 14.65 -40.85 -36.95
C ALA A 12 14.78 -40.66 -35.42
N PHE A 13 13.95 -39.80 -34.84
CA PHE A 13 13.89 -39.54 -33.41
C PHE A 13 13.20 -40.72 -32.71
N THR A 14 13.78 -41.26 -31.65
CA THR A 14 13.18 -42.36 -30.90
C THR A 14 12.16 -41.84 -29.87
N LEU A 15 11.16 -42.65 -29.55
CA LEU A 15 10.14 -42.31 -28.54
C LEU A 15 10.78 -42.08 -27.15
N ILE A 16 11.85 -42.82 -26.85
CA ILE A 16 12.61 -42.70 -25.60
C ILE A 16 13.32 -41.35 -25.51
N GLU A 17 13.96 -40.89 -26.58
CA GLU A 17 14.62 -39.57 -26.60
C GLU A 17 13.62 -38.45 -26.34
N LEU A 18 12.41 -38.53 -26.91
CA LEU A 18 11.36 -37.56 -26.65
C LEU A 18 10.90 -37.62 -25.19
N LEU A 19 10.71 -38.82 -24.65
CA LEU A 19 10.20 -39.05 -23.30
C LEU A 19 11.17 -38.56 -22.21
N VAL A 20 12.48 -38.77 -22.38
CA VAL A 20 13.50 -38.28 -21.45
C VAL A 20 13.57 -36.75 -21.47
N VAL A 21 13.41 -36.12 -22.63
CA VAL A 21 13.45 -34.65 -22.74
C VAL A 21 12.26 -34.02 -22.02
N VAL A 22 11.03 -34.52 -22.25
CA VAL A 22 9.85 -33.98 -21.57
C VAL A 22 9.87 -34.26 -20.06
N SER A 23 10.46 -35.38 -19.62
CA SER A 23 10.61 -35.67 -18.19
C SER A 23 11.58 -34.68 -17.51
N ILE A 24 12.71 -34.38 -18.14
CA ILE A 24 13.66 -33.37 -17.61
C ILE A 24 13.04 -31.97 -17.62
N ILE A 25 12.35 -31.57 -18.70
CA ILE A 25 11.70 -30.26 -18.78
C ILE A 25 10.63 -30.12 -17.69
N SER A 26 9.79 -31.15 -17.48
CA SER A 26 8.74 -31.10 -16.45
C SER A 26 9.32 -31.00 -15.04
N LEU A 27 10.41 -31.71 -14.75
CA LEU A 27 11.15 -31.59 -13.49
C LEU A 27 11.69 -30.17 -13.28
N LEU A 28 12.35 -29.59 -14.29
CA LEU A 28 12.88 -28.22 -14.20
C LEU A 28 11.77 -27.19 -13.96
N ILE A 29 10.66 -27.29 -14.70
CA ILE A 29 9.51 -26.39 -14.53
C ILE A 29 8.91 -26.51 -13.12
N SER A 30 8.84 -27.72 -12.56
CA SER A 30 8.31 -27.95 -11.21
C SER A 30 9.05 -27.18 -10.11
N ILE A 31 10.36 -26.98 -10.28
CA ILE A 31 11.20 -26.23 -9.34
C ILE A 31 11.17 -24.72 -9.66
N LEU A 32 11.06 -24.36 -10.94
CA LEU A 32 11.12 -22.97 -11.39
C LEU A 32 9.83 -22.18 -11.07
N LEU A 33 8.66 -22.82 -11.17
CA LEU A 33 7.38 -22.14 -10.96
C LEU A 33 7.19 -21.58 -9.53
N PRO A 34 7.47 -22.33 -8.45
CA PRO A 34 7.41 -21.80 -7.09
C PRO A 34 8.39 -20.64 -6.85
N ALA A 35 9.62 -20.78 -7.35
CA ALA A 35 10.66 -19.76 -7.23
C ALA A 35 10.26 -18.45 -7.94
N LEU A 36 9.72 -18.54 -9.16
CA LEU A 36 9.23 -17.39 -9.91
C LEU A 36 8.04 -16.71 -9.21
N GLY A 37 7.16 -17.50 -8.58
CA GLY A 37 6.05 -16.97 -7.79
C GLY A 37 6.53 -16.12 -6.60
N SER A 38 7.52 -16.63 -5.84
CA SER A 38 8.13 -15.90 -4.73
C SER A 38 8.85 -14.63 -5.19
N ALA A 39 9.64 -14.72 -6.27
CA ALA A 39 10.35 -13.58 -6.85
C ALA A 39 9.39 -12.46 -7.29
N ARG A 40 8.26 -12.81 -7.92
CA ARG A 40 7.22 -11.82 -8.30
C ARG A 40 6.59 -11.14 -7.09
N LYS A 41 6.33 -11.87 -6.00
CA LYS A 41 5.81 -11.27 -4.76
C LYS A 41 6.82 -10.31 -4.13
N ALA A 42 8.10 -10.70 -4.07
CA ALA A 42 9.17 -9.83 -3.56
C ALA A 42 9.33 -8.56 -4.41
N ALA A 43 9.29 -8.67 -5.75
CA ALA A 43 9.35 -7.53 -6.65
C ALA A 43 8.17 -6.56 -6.44
N ARG A 44 6.95 -7.08 -6.27
CA ARG A 44 5.78 -6.25 -5.96
C ARG A 44 5.91 -5.56 -4.60
N ASN A 45 6.48 -6.24 -3.60
CA ASN A 45 6.75 -5.62 -2.30
C ASN A 45 7.76 -4.48 -2.40
N ALA A 46 8.88 -4.70 -3.09
CA ALA A 46 9.88 -3.67 -3.35
C ALA A 46 9.28 -2.46 -4.08
N GLN A 47 8.38 -2.69 -5.04
CA GLN A 47 7.63 -1.61 -5.68
C GLN A 47 6.74 -0.85 -4.69
N CYS A 48 6.02 -1.54 -3.78
CA CYS A 48 5.19 -0.86 -2.77
C CYS A 48 6.04 -0.01 -1.80
N GLN A 49 7.24 -0.46 -1.44
CA GLN A 49 8.18 0.34 -0.64
C GLN A 49 8.72 1.55 -1.41
N SER A 50 9.07 1.38 -2.69
CA SER A 50 9.48 2.49 -3.57
C SER A 50 8.36 3.52 -3.72
N ASN A 51 7.11 3.07 -3.78
CA ASN A 51 5.94 3.96 -3.85
C ASN A 51 5.80 4.80 -2.57
N LEU A 52 5.93 4.17 -1.38
CA LEU A 52 5.91 4.86 -0.09
C LEU A 52 7.03 5.90 0.00
N HIS A 53 8.25 5.55 -0.42
CA HIS A 53 9.36 6.49 -0.46
C HIS A 53 9.07 7.68 -1.39
N GLY A 54 8.56 7.43 -2.61
CA GLY A 54 8.19 8.50 -3.54
C GLY A 54 7.07 9.41 -3.00
N MET A 55 6.10 8.86 -2.26
CA MET A 55 5.10 9.67 -1.55
C MET A 55 5.76 10.50 -0.45
N MET A 56 6.65 9.94 0.38
CA MET A 56 7.34 10.71 1.42
C MET A 56 8.17 11.87 0.86
N VAL A 57 8.85 11.67 -0.27
CA VAL A 57 9.54 12.76 -0.98
C VAL A 57 8.55 13.87 -1.35
N ALA A 58 7.40 13.52 -1.91
CA ALA A 58 6.36 14.50 -2.24
C ALA A 58 5.77 15.21 -1.00
N PHE A 59 5.63 14.50 0.12
CA PHE A 59 5.23 15.10 1.40
C PHE A 59 6.24 16.13 1.90
N ASN A 60 7.53 15.84 1.80
CA ASN A 60 8.59 16.78 2.21
C ASN A 60 8.60 18.04 1.32
N ILE A 61 8.37 17.89 0.01
CA ILE A 61 8.24 19.03 -0.90
C ILE A 61 7.00 19.87 -0.54
N TYR A 62 5.87 19.22 -0.29
CA TYR A 62 4.66 19.90 0.18
C TYR A 62 4.89 20.68 1.47
N ALA A 63 5.54 20.06 2.46
CA ALA A 63 5.83 20.70 3.73
C ALA A 63 6.73 21.93 3.56
N ALA A 64 7.70 21.88 2.64
CA ALA A 64 8.53 23.04 2.32
C ALA A 64 7.70 24.21 1.75
N ASP A 65 6.72 23.93 0.89
CA ASP A 65 5.81 24.94 0.32
C ASP A 65 4.83 25.50 1.38
N GLU A 66 4.38 24.67 2.31
CA GLU A 66 3.29 24.97 3.25
C GLU A 66 3.79 25.21 4.69
N LYS A 67 4.91 25.91 4.87
CA LYS A 67 5.43 26.32 6.19
C LYS A 67 5.56 25.16 7.19
N GLU A 68 6.03 24.02 6.71
CA GLU A 68 6.25 22.77 7.44
C GLU A 68 4.98 22.04 7.91
N TRP A 69 3.80 22.46 7.50
CA TRP A 69 2.58 21.74 7.86
C TRP A 69 2.57 20.35 7.23
N ILE A 70 2.27 19.34 8.03
CA ILE A 70 1.95 18.01 7.52
C ILE A 70 0.58 18.09 6.85
N MET A 71 0.46 17.43 5.71
CA MET A 71 -0.75 17.44 4.92
C MET A 71 -1.94 16.89 5.71
N PRO A 72 -3.07 17.60 5.78
CA PRO A 72 -4.21 17.13 6.53
C PRO A 72 -4.89 15.97 5.80
N VAL A 73 -5.25 14.98 6.60
CA VAL A 73 -5.93 13.76 6.19
C VAL A 73 -7.37 14.02 5.69
N ILE A 74 -8.09 14.98 6.30
CA ILE A 74 -9.42 15.44 5.89
C ILE A 74 -9.42 16.98 5.80
N MET A 75 -10.20 17.53 4.85
CA MET A 75 -10.70 18.89 4.95
C MET A 75 -12.22 18.90 4.80
N THR A 76 -12.94 19.40 5.80
CA THR A 76 -14.36 19.75 5.64
C THR A 76 -14.42 21.23 5.33
N ASP A 77 -15.18 21.63 4.31
CA ASP A 77 -15.66 23.01 4.29
C ASP A 77 -16.70 23.12 5.44
N PRO A 78 -16.55 24.04 6.40
CA PRO A 78 -17.52 24.22 7.48
C PRO A 78 -18.94 24.55 6.99
N ALA A 79 -19.09 25.01 5.73
CA ALA A 79 -20.36 25.36 5.11
C ALA A 79 -21.03 24.20 4.34
N ASP A 80 -20.36 23.05 4.21
CA ASP A 80 -20.83 21.96 3.36
C ASP A 80 -21.78 21.03 4.11
N ALA A 81 -23.09 21.27 3.99
CA ALA A 81 -24.14 20.44 4.58
C ALA A 81 -24.16 18.99 4.03
N ASP A 82 -23.51 18.77 2.89
CA ASP A 82 -23.35 17.47 2.23
C ASP A 82 -22.07 16.73 2.65
N ALA A 83 -21.41 17.16 3.73
CA ALA A 83 -20.23 16.48 4.26
C ALA A 83 -20.47 14.98 4.56
N ASN A 84 -21.73 14.56 4.69
CA ASN A 84 -22.12 13.15 4.87
C ASN A 84 -22.19 12.32 3.57
N ALA A 85 -22.19 12.93 2.38
CA ALA A 85 -22.48 12.23 1.12
C ALA A 85 -21.26 11.63 0.39
N THR A 86 -20.02 12.00 0.73
CA THR A 86 -18.84 11.47 0.00
C THR A 86 -17.60 11.25 0.88
N TRP A 87 -17.72 10.43 1.92
CA TRP A 87 -16.61 10.01 2.79
C TRP A 87 -15.37 9.48 2.05
N ALA A 88 -15.56 8.80 0.92
CA ALA A 88 -14.45 8.42 0.03
C ALA A 88 -13.69 9.66 -0.47
N ARG A 89 -14.37 10.75 -0.85
CA ARG A 89 -13.73 11.97 -1.33
C ARG A 89 -13.05 12.77 -0.21
N GLN A 90 -13.63 12.78 0.99
CA GLN A 90 -13.06 13.50 2.13
C GLN A 90 -11.83 12.80 2.72
N SER A 91 -11.81 11.47 2.73
CA SER A 91 -10.67 10.72 3.25
C SER A 91 -9.43 10.81 2.34
N ALA A 92 -9.63 11.13 1.07
CA ALA A 92 -8.60 11.27 0.05
C ALA A 92 -8.13 12.72 -0.18
N TRP A 93 -8.40 13.66 0.74
CA TRP A 93 -8.00 15.07 0.55
C TRP A 93 -6.49 15.25 0.38
N TRP A 94 -5.70 14.53 1.18
CA TRP A 94 -4.24 14.55 1.04
C TRP A 94 -3.80 14.07 -0.36
N LEU A 95 -4.61 13.24 -1.03
CA LEU A 95 -4.29 12.75 -2.36
C LEU A 95 -4.55 13.80 -3.44
N LEU A 96 -5.62 14.58 -3.29
CA LEU A 96 -5.90 15.74 -4.14
C LEU A 96 -4.77 16.77 -4.06
N ARG A 97 -4.18 16.94 -2.87
CA ARG A 97 -3.09 17.90 -2.65
C ARG A 97 -1.73 17.37 -3.08
N ILE A 98 -1.40 16.12 -2.76
CA ILE A 98 -0.10 15.52 -3.09
C ILE A 98 0.10 15.30 -4.59
N HIS A 99 -0.99 15.20 -5.37
CA HIS A 99 -0.92 15.07 -6.83
C HIS A 99 -0.05 16.15 -7.48
N LYS A 100 -0.03 17.39 -6.96
CA LYS A 100 0.84 18.46 -7.48
C LYS A 100 2.34 18.10 -7.40
N TYR A 101 2.70 17.25 -6.44
CA TYR A 101 4.08 16.92 -6.08
C TYR A 101 4.50 15.51 -6.49
N LEU A 102 3.59 14.73 -7.10
CA LEU A 102 3.87 13.37 -7.53
C LEU A 102 3.87 13.21 -9.05
N PRO A 103 4.81 12.44 -9.60
CA PRO A 103 4.72 12.00 -10.98
C PRO A 103 3.63 10.93 -11.12
N ASN A 104 2.88 10.98 -12.24
CA ASN A 104 2.03 9.88 -12.71
C ASN A 104 0.91 9.41 -11.75
N THR A 105 0.19 10.34 -11.15
CA THR A 105 -0.96 10.08 -10.28
C THR A 105 -2.27 9.81 -11.04
N GLY A 106 -2.32 10.02 -12.36
CA GLY A 106 -3.57 10.02 -13.13
C GLY A 106 -4.56 11.07 -12.58
N SER A 107 -5.78 11.20 -13.12
CA SER A 107 -6.79 11.96 -12.35
C SER A 107 -7.30 11.08 -11.20
N ILE A 108 -7.47 11.65 -10.00
CA ILE A 108 -8.00 10.93 -8.83
C ILE A 108 -9.42 10.40 -9.07
N GLN A 109 -10.11 11.00 -10.05
CA GLN A 109 -11.41 10.57 -10.55
C GLN A 109 -11.31 9.44 -11.58
N GLN A 110 -10.18 9.32 -12.32
CA GLN A 110 -9.91 8.20 -13.20
C GLN A 110 -9.29 7.06 -12.40
N ARG A 111 -9.94 5.91 -12.49
CA ARG A 111 -9.53 4.60 -11.95
C ARG A 111 -8.32 4.06 -12.72
N THR A 112 -7.22 4.82 -12.66
CA THR A 112 -6.09 4.64 -13.55
C THR A 112 -5.16 3.59 -12.96
N LYS A 113 -4.98 2.49 -13.69
CA LYS A 113 -4.07 1.41 -13.28
C LYS A 113 -2.62 1.93 -13.28
N GLY A 114 -1.87 1.63 -12.22
CA GLY A 114 -0.41 1.82 -12.18
C GLY A 114 0.10 3.13 -11.58
N THR A 115 -0.70 3.83 -10.78
CA THR A 115 -0.25 5.03 -10.06
C THR A 115 0.61 4.66 -8.84
N ILE A 116 1.45 5.59 -8.39
CA ILE A 116 2.25 5.44 -7.16
C ILE A 116 1.38 5.30 -5.89
N LEU A 117 0.13 5.76 -5.95
CA LEU A 117 -0.85 5.67 -4.87
C LEU A 117 -1.41 4.24 -4.69
N ARG A 118 -0.98 3.31 -5.55
CA ARG A 118 -1.47 1.94 -5.58
C ARG A 118 -0.35 0.91 -5.39
N CYS A 119 -0.63 -0.06 -4.54
CA CYS A 119 0.20 -1.23 -4.33
C CYS A 119 -0.16 -2.31 -5.36
N PRO A 120 0.80 -2.78 -6.18
CA PRO A 120 0.58 -3.82 -7.20
C PRO A 120 0.18 -5.20 -6.66
N THR A 121 0.19 -5.44 -5.34
CA THR A 121 -0.30 -6.69 -4.75
C THR A 121 -1.82 -6.78 -4.74
N VAL A 122 -2.52 -5.66 -4.93
CA VAL A 122 -3.98 -5.56 -4.84
C VAL A 122 -4.69 -5.83 -6.16
N SER A 123 -5.61 -6.79 -6.15
CA SER A 123 -6.58 -7.03 -7.23
C SER A 123 -7.77 -6.07 -7.11
N LEU A 124 -8.18 -5.43 -8.21
CA LEU A 124 -9.32 -4.52 -8.23
C LEU A 124 -10.61 -5.26 -8.57
N ASN A 125 -11.70 -4.91 -7.87
CA ASN A 125 -13.07 -5.29 -8.24
C ASN A 125 -13.93 -4.07 -8.67
N GLY A 126 -13.32 -3.01 -9.21
CA GLY A 126 -14.05 -1.99 -9.97
C GLY A 126 -14.94 -1.02 -9.20
N LEU A 127 -14.72 -0.81 -7.89
CA LEU A 127 -15.42 0.22 -7.11
C LEU A 127 -14.41 1.16 -6.41
N ASN A 128 -14.84 2.42 -6.31
CA ASN A 128 -14.15 3.70 -6.08
C ASN A 128 -12.77 3.77 -5.39
N MET A 129 -11.97 4.71 -5.93
CA MET A 129 -10.61 5.14 -5.61
C MET A 129 -9.57 4.03 -5.44
N ASP A 130 -8.71 3.86 -6.45
CA ASP A 130 -7.66 2.83 -6.49
C ASP A 130 -6.44 3.16 -5.61
N ILE A 131 -6.66 3.67 -4.40
CA ILE A 131 -5.61 4.03 -3.45
C ILE A 131 -5.46 2.89 -2.45
N THR A 132 -4.26 2.41 -2.20
CA THR A 132 -4.07 1.29 -1.26
C THR A 132 -3.22 1.68 -0.04
N TYR A 133 -2.83 2.95 0.05
CA TYR A 133 -2.06 3.49 1.16
C TYR A 133 -2.92 4.49 1.94
N GLY A 134 -2.77 4.50 3.26
CA GLY A 134 -3.41 5.46 4.14
C GLY A 134 -2.42 6.48 4.66
N LEU A 135 -2.91 7.65 5.06
CA LEU A 135 -2.18 8.65 5.86
C LEU A 135 -2.52 8.53 7.36
N ASN A 136 -1.57 8.86 8.25
CA ASN A 136 -1.75 8.78 9.69
C ASN A 136 -2.77 9.83 10.14
N ARG A 137 -3.83 9.39 10.81
CA ARG A 137 -4.88 10.27 11.33
C ARG A 137 -4.36 11.41 12.23
N HIS A 138 -3.28 11.18 12.97
CA HIS A 138 -2.66 12.19 13.85
C HIS A 138 -1.96 13.32 13.06
N ALA A 139 -1.82 13.17 11.73
CA ALA A 139 -1.39 14.24 10.83
C ALA A 139 -2.54 15.16 10.37
N GLY A 140 -3.80 14.79 10.67
CA GLY A 140 -4.98 15.27 9.94
C GLY A 140 -5.85 16.30 10.65
N TRP A 141 -6.40 17.23 9.87
CA TRP A 141 -7.45 18.15 10.29
C TRP A 141 -8.83 17.47 10.26
N GLY A 142 -9.62 17.67 11.29
CA GLY A 142 -11.06 17.42 11.33
C GLY A 142 -11.73 18.51 12.17
N PRO A 143 -13.05 18.72 12.06
CA PRO A 143 -13.74 19.71 12.90
C PRO A 143 -13.41 19.44 14.38
N THR A 144 -12.88 20.46 15.07
CA THR A 144 -12.33 20.36 16.42
C THR A 144 -13.37 19.76 17.38
N GLY A 145 -12.98 18.71 18.11
CA GLY A 145 -13.88 18.01 19.04
C GLY A 145 -14.80 16.97 18.40
N GLN A 146 -14.81 16.83 17.07
CA GLN A 146 -15.56 15.78 16.36
C GLN A 146 -14.62 14.64 15.96
N TRP A 147 -15.06 13.40 16.26
CA TRP A 147 -14.44 12.18 15.74
C TRP A 147 -12.99 11.93 16.14
N GLY A 148 -12.42 12.74 17.05
CA GLY A 148 -11.12 12.56 17.72
C GLY A 148 -9.87 12.80 16.86
N TYR A 149 -9.95 13.61 15.80
CA TYR A 149 -8.79 14.07 15.05
C TYR A 149 -7.94 15.02 15.89
N ASP A 150 -6.62 15.01 15.66
CA ASP A 150 -5.71 15.92 16.35
C ASP A 150 -5.63 17.26 15.61
N SER A 151 -5.07 18.26 16.28
CA SER A 151 -4.73 19.53 15.62
C SER A 151 -3.69 19.27 14.52
N PRO A 152 -3.69 20.08 13.43
CA PRO A 152 -2.64 20.00 12.42
C PRO A 152 -1.25 20.05 13.07
N VAL A 153 -0.34 19.22 12.55
CA VAL A 153 1.02 19.07 13.09
C VAL A 153 2.00 19.62 12.07
N ARG A 154 3.02 20.34 12.53
CA ARG A 154 4.19 20.70 11.71
C ARG A 154 5.25 19.62 11.82
N PHE A 155 6.03 19.39 10.76
CA PHE A 155 7.18 18.49 10.79
C PHE A 155 8.14 18.80 11.95
N SER A 156 8.36 20.09 12.24
CA SER A 156 9.19 20.54 13.37
C SER A 156 8.63 20.26 14.76
N GLN A 157 7.33 19.97 14.87
CA GLN A 157 6.68 19.60 16.14
C GLN A 157 6.77 18.10 16.44
N VAL A 158 7.08 17.27 15.45
CA VAL A 158 7.10 15.81 15.62
C VAL A 158 8.28 15.39 16.48
N THR A 159 8.00 14.74 17.61
CA THR A 159 9.04 14.18 18.48
C THR A 159 9.52 12.85 17.92
N LYS A 160 10.85 12.70 17.73
CA LYS A 160 11.50 11.51 17.14
C LYS A 160 10.89 11.07 15.79
N PRO A 161 11.05 11.84 14.71
CA PRO A 161 10.46 11.54 13.39
C PRO A 161 10.74 10.12 12.85
N SER A 162 11.87 9.51 13.21
CA SER A 162 12.25 8.14 12.87
C SER A 162 11.46 7.05 13.61
N ASP A 163 10.68 7.39 14.63
CA ASP A 163 9.85 6.43 15.35
C ASP A 163 8.37 6.62 15.04
N LYS A 164 7.99 7.71 14.35
CA LYS A 164 6.60 8.07 14.07
C LYS A 164 6.19 7.67 12.65
N LEU A 165 5.10 6.90 12.55
CA LEU A 165 4.55 6.45 11.27
C LEU A 165 3.77 7.59 10.61
N LEU A 166 3.95 7.76 9.29
CA LEU A 166 3.21 8.76 8.53
C LEU A 166 2.31 8.17 7.46
N ILE A 167 2.77 7.22 6.64
CA ILE A 167 1.99 6.53 5.60
C ILE A 167 2.11 5.02 5.82
N ALA A 168 1.07 4.24 5.54
CA ALA A 168 1.18 2.77 5.56
C ALA A 168 0.22 2.11 4.57
N ASP A 169 0.35 0.80 4.39
CA ASP A 169 -0.64 0.00 3.65
C ASP A 169 -2.03 0.14 4.29
N GLY A 170 -2.95 0.79 3.57
CA GLY A 170 -4.33 1.00 3.99
C GLY A 170 -5.14 -0.30 3.93
N ASN A 171 -6.22 -0.38 4.70
CA ASN A 171 -7.13 -1.52 4.72
C ASN A 171 -8.41 -1.26 3.89
N ARG A 172 -9.15 -2.31 3.55
CA ARG A 172 -10.35 -2.28 2.71
C ARG A 172 -11.63 -2.20 3.56
N TYR A 173 -12.58 -1.36 3.16
CA TYR A 173 -13.96 -1.38 3.61
C TYR A 173 -14.68 -2.65 3.15
N THR A 174 -15.72 -3.04 3.88
CA THR A 174 -16.66 -4.14 3.55
C THR A 174 -17.32 -3.96 2.18
N SER A 175 -17.56 -2.72 1.75
CA SER A 175 -18.04 -2.37 0.40
C SER A 175 -17.02 -2.68 -0.72
N GLY A 176 -15.79 -3.02 -0.36
CA GLY A 176 -14.73 -3.32 -1.30
C GLY A 176 -13.88 -2.11 -1.72
N GLU A 177 -13.99 -0.98 -1.04
CA GLU A 177 -13.18 0.23 -1.28
C GLU A 177 -11.97 0.25 -0.33
N TYR A 178 -10.86 0.90 -0.68
CA TYR A 178 -9.73 1.07 0.26
C TYR A 178 -9.82 2.41 0.97
N SER A 179 -9.46 2.44 2.25
CA SER A 179 -9.39 3.70 2.97
C SER A 179 -8.12 4.48 2.63
N ALA A 180 -8.30 5.78 2.39
CA ALA A 180 -7.19 6.74 2.32
C ALA A 180 -6.64 7.10 3.72
N HIS A 181 -7.07 6.41 4.77
CA HIS A 181 -6.56 6.49 6.14
C HIS A 181 -5.94 5.17 6.58
N PHE A 182 -4.92 5.26 7.44
CA PHE A 182 -4.60 4.20 8.39
C PHE A 182 -4.69 4.78 9.81
N LEU A 183 -4.94 3.90 10.78
CA LEU A 183 -4.91 4.15 12.24
C LEU A 183 -6.15 4.72 12.96
N ARG A 184 -7.27 5.04 12.30
CA ARG A 184 -8.64 4.93 12.88
C ARG A 184 -9.72 5.15 11.81
N CYS A 185 -9.86 4.22 10.87
CA CYS A 185 -11.15 4.10 10.21
C CYS A 185 -12.18 3.68 11.26
N TYR A 186 -13.38 4.24 11.21
CA TYR A 186 -14.50 3.78 12.01
C TYR A 186 -14.68 2.27 11.85
N ALA A 187 -14.13 1.50 12.79
CA ALA A 187 -14.36 0.07 12.91
C ALA A 187 -15.83 -0.26 13.19
N SER A 188 -16.72 0.72 13.37
CA SER A 188 -18.14 0.48 13.58
C SER A 188 -18.92 0.15 12.31
N TRP A 189 -18.36 0.41 11.11
CA TRP A 189 -19.00 0.11 9.82
C TRP A 189 -18.26 -0.95 9.00
N MET A 190 -17.08 -1.37 9.48
CA MET A 190 -16.37 -2.54 8.98
C MET A 190 -16.84 -3.73 9.80
N ASP A 191 -17.36 -4.75 9.13
CA ASP A 191 -17.80 -6.00 9.74
C ASP A 191 -16.74 -6.53 10.71
N ASN A 192 -17.13 -6.66 11.99
CA ASN A 192 -16.29 -7.21 13.07
C ASN A 192 -15.85 -8.67 12.82
N THR A 193 -16.36 -9.33 11.79
CA THR A 193 -16.17 -10.76 11.52
C THR A 193 -15.28 -11.08 10.32
N THR A 194 -14.92 -10.09 9.48
CA THR A 194 -14.08 -10.35 8.30
C THR A 194 -12.96 -9.31 8.18
N TYR A 195 -11.72 -9.73 8.47
CA TYR A 195 -10.49 -8.92 8.54
C TYR A 195 -10.39 -8.10 9.83
N GLY A 196 -9.71 -8.70 10.81
CA GLY A 196 -9.75 -8.31 12.22
C GLY A 196 -9.36 -6.86 12.46
N LYS A 197 -10.17 -6.19 13.29
CA LYS A 197 -9.94 -5.11 14.28
C LYS A 197 -8.88 -4.00 14.04
N TRP A 198 -7.96 -4.10 13.09
CA TRP A 198 -6.73 -3.35 13.00
C TRP A 198 -6.45 -2.80 11.60
N LEU A 199 -5.61 -1.76 11.60
CA LEU A 199 -5.82 -0.54 10.83
C LEU A 199 -4.98 -0.46 9.54
N VAL A 200 -4.25 -1.54 9.23
CA VAL A 200 -3.33 -1.69 8.11
C VAL A 200 -3.47 -3.09 7.49
N SER A 201 -3.14 -3.22 6.21
CA SER A 201 -3.30 -4.51 5.51
C SER A 201 -1.99 -5.29 5.43
N LEU A 202 -1.95 -6.44 6.12
CA LEU A 202 -0.85 -7.40 6.12
C LEU A 202 -0.80 -8.22 4.81
N ARG A 203 -0.57 -7.53 3.69
CA ARG A 203 -0.68 -8.11 2.33
C ARG A 203 0.66 -8.49 1.70
N HIS A 204 1.76 -8.31 2.41
CA HIS A 204 3.12 -8.57 1.93
C HIS A 204 3.69 -9.87 2.47
N ASN A 205 4.87 -10.27 1.97
CA ASN A 205 5.54 -11.49 2.40
C ASN A 205 5.73 -11.51 3.92
N GLY A 206 5.40 -12.63 4.56
CA GLY A 206 5.52 -12.79 6.02
C GLY A 206 4.39 -12.13 6.82
N ASP A 207 3.22 -11.91 6.19
CA ASP A 207 2.08 -11.21 6.79
C ASP A 207 2.48 -9.84 7.36
N ALA A 208 3.28 -9.10 6.58
CA ALA A 208 3.73 -7.77 6.91
C ALA A 208 2.92 -6.70 6.17
N ALA A 209 2.87 -5.51 6.75
CA ALA A 209 2.51 -4.27 6.06
C ALA A 209 3.76 -3.42 5.90
N ASN A 210 3.78 -2.57 4.87
CA ASN A 210 4.78 -1.54 4.70
C ASN A 210 4.31 -0.24 5.36
N TYR A 211 5.25 0.44 6.00
CA TYR A 211 5.06 1.71 6.67
C TYR A 211 6.16 2.67 6.26
N SER A 212 5.83 3.94 6.09
CA SER A 212 6.78 5.04 6.05
C SER A 212 6.71 5.84 7.34
N PHE A 213 7.85 6.36 7.74
CA PHE A 213 8.00 7.20 8.92
C PHE A 213 8.09 8.67 8.52
N VAL A 214 7.95 9.57 9.49
CA VAL A 214 7.97 11.01 9.25
C VAL A 214 9.32 11.47 8.67
N ASP A 215 10.42 10.81 9.01
CA ASP A 215 11.75 11.07 8.43
C ASP A 215 11.93 10.55 6.99
N GLY A 216 10.97 9.78 6.47
CA GLY A 216 10.98 9.24 5.10
C GLY A 216 11.49 7.81 4.95
N HIS A 217 12.01 7.16 6.00
CA HIS A 217 12.40 5.76 5.85
C HIS A 217 11.16 4.85 5.79
N VAL A 218 11.33 3.69 5.15
CA VAL A 218 10.25 2.73 4.90
C VAL A 218 10.66 1.36 5.44
N THR A 219 9.75 0.69 6.13
CA THR A 219 9.96 -0.66 6.66
C THR A 219 8.76 -1.57 6.41
N ALA A 220 9.01 -2.88 6.37
CA ALA A 220 7.96 -3.89 6.40
C ALA A 220 7.94 -4.54 7.79
N SER A 221 6.79 -4.56 8.46
CA SER A 221 6.66 -5.16 9.79
C SER A 221 5.25 -5.71 10.03
N LYS A 222 5.18 -6.79 10.80
CA LYS A 222 3.91 -7.28 11.36
C LYS A 222 3.64 -6.67 12.72
N GLU A 223 4.67 -6.45 13.51
CA GLU A 223 4.64 -5.95 14.89
C GLU A 223 4.01 -4.55 14.97
N LEU A 224 4.32 -3.67 14.00
CA LEU A 224 3.78 -2.31 13.92
C LEU A 224 2.26 -2.26 13.65
N SER A 225 1.65 -3.39 13.25
CA SER A 225 0.20 -3.47 13.04
C SER A 225 -0.58 -3.57 14.34
N GLY A 226 0.07 -4.03 15.42
CA GLY A 226 -0.59 -4.36 16.68
C GLY A 226 -1.44 -5.64 16.62
N ASP A 227 -1.37 -6.41 15.53
CA ASP A 227 -2.07 -7.69 15.41
C ASP A 227 -1.64 -8.67 16.51
N GLY A 228 -2.62 -9.27 17.18
CA GLY A 228 -2.40 -10.18 18.31
C GLY A 228 -2.04 -9.52 19.65
N LEU A 229 -1.91 -8.19 19.73
CA LEU A 229 -1.65 -7.50 21.01
C LEU A 229 -2.90 -7.38 21.87
N ASN A 230 -2.71 -7.38 23.19
CA ASN A 230 -3.75 -6.98 24.13
C ASN A 230 -3.95 -5.45 24.12
N THR A 231 -4.99 -4.96 24.78
CA THR A 231 -5.33 -3.52 24.77
C THR A 231 -4.20 -2.63 25.30
N ALA A 232 -3.53 -3.03 26.38
CA ALA A 232 -2.49 -2.21 27.01
C ALA A 232 -1.24 -2.12 26.14
N ASP A 233 -0.77 -3.24 25.60
CA ASP A 233 0.40 -3.31 24.72
C ASP A 233 0.14 -2.57 23.41
N LEU A 234 -1.08 -2.69 22.89
CA LEU A 234 -1.49 -1.94 21.73
C LEU A 234 -1.48 -0.44 22.00
N ASP A 235 -2.08 0.02 23.10
CA ASP A 235 -2.12 1.45 23.42
C ASP A 235 -0.71 2.03 23.63
N ALA A 236 0.20 1.24 24.20
CA ALA A 236 1.61 1.59 24.27
C ALA A 236 2.26 1.69 22.87
N LEU A 237 1.96 0.76 21.95
CA LEU A 237 2.41 0.82 20.56
C LEU A 237 1.88 2.10 19.86
N LYS A 238 0.60 2.44 20.06
CA LYS A 238 0.00 3.64 19.48
C LYS A 238 0.66 4.92 19.99
N ALA A 239 0.81 5.04 21.31
CA ALA A 239 1.45 6.19 21.93
C ALA A 239 2.88 6.38 21.41
N ARG A 240 3.61 5.27 21.23
CA ARG A 240 4.99 5.32 20.73
C ARG A 240 5.07 5.72 19.26
N HIS A 241 4.32 5.06 18.38
CA HIS A 241 4.56 5.12 16.94
C HIS A 241 3.52 5.92 16.14
N TRP A 242 2.29 6.07 16.66
CA TRP A 242 1.16 6.61 15.89
C TRP A 242 0.88 8.07 16.27
N VAL A 243 1.01 8.40 17.54
CA VAL A 243 0.86 9.76 18.05
C VAL A 243 2.09 10.58 17.64
N LEU A 244 1.88 11.66 16.87
CA LEU A 244 2.98 12.45 16.28
C LEU A 244 3.60 13.46 17.25
N ILE A 245 2.82 13.95 18.20
CA ILE A 245 3.20 14.98 19.18
C ILE A 245 2.84 14.49 20.58
N ASP A 246 3.69 14.78 21.57
CA ASP A 246 3.45 14.42 22.97
C ASP A 246 2.46 15.37 23.66
#